data_AF-A0A1N6KWJ3-F1
#
_entry.id   AF-A0A1N6KWJ3-F1
#
_cell.length_a   1.000
_cell.length_b   1.000
_cell.length_c   1.000
_cell.angle_alpha   90.00
_cell.angle_beta   90.00
_cell.angle_gamma   90.00
#
_symmetry.space_group_name_H-M   'P 1'
#
loop_
_entity.id
_entity.type
_entity.pdbx_description
1 polymer ?
#
loop_
_entity_poly.entity_id
_entity_poly.type
_entity_poly.pdbx_seq_one_letter_code
_entity_poly.pdbx_strand_id
1 'polypeptide(L)'
;MLQTRFAMLALSLGALSTHAQADDLIAMHPGVMCTSADALSRLTLPGGDSRTHAAAPEPQTQSLAASGGCIDIKPGIKVTVQKAFKNTSVVTYRAPGAQTDQTFVIPNIDFAPAAGDRTQTAAAGVMQASVQVVTPAAPHAATPAAAQPVTLAATPTPPPAALHTTAASAATTPAIALAQGYRVAQRLPTADRAGTFLEILEDARITPELHKTLWQSAASADALPEGVSHAPLLNAQVQLVSAADTVLASRKLDYPLATLEAAPLHGLPASAWFLTIDETAPMGSYSGPATEMLVPAHSGLEPARYESAQGEAAPLVLARTGKADWKIVPPRSGAGATEEIEDVFCAPAVDGNNFVTTYRTYRFVDGKWQAASRQLQGLWESDRQFPARPDFP
;
A
#
# COMPACT_ATOMS: atom_id res chain seq x y z
N MET A 1 12.05 0.46 69.17
CA MET A 1 10.80 0.83 68.46
C MET A 1 11.15 1.84 67.39
N LEU A 2 10.93 1.53 66.11
CA LEU A 2 10.76 2.54 65.04
C LEU A 2 10.12 1.84 63.82
N GLN A 3 9.05 2.42 63.28
CA GLN A 3 8.39 1.96 62.04
C GLN A 3 8.75 2.92 60.90
N THR A 4 9.09 2.40 59.72
CA THR A 4 8.64 2.91 58.39
C THR A 4 9.14 1.93 57.31
N ARG A 5 8.26 1.14 56.70
CA ARG A 5 7.59 1.39 55.40
C ARG A 5 8.51 1.27 54.18
N PHE A 6 8.36 0.13 53.47
CA PHE A 6 8.75 -0.03 52.08
C PHE A 6 8.02 0.99 51.18
N ALA A 7 8.73 1.53 50.19
CA ALA A 7 8.14 2.18 49.03
C ALA A 7 8.69 1.49 47.77
N MET A 8 7.82 0.88 46.98
CA MET A 8 8.17 0.44 45.62
C MET A 8 8.33 1.67 44.73
N LEU A 9 9.43 1.79 44.00
CA LEU A 9 9.52 2.71 42.88
C LEU A 9 9.19 1.94 41.60
N ALA A 10 7.99 2.15 41.06
CA ALA A 10 7.63 1.65 39.74
C ALA A 10 8.26 2.55 38.68
N LEU A 11 9.30 2.06 37.99
CA LEU A 11 9.84 2.72 36.80
C LEU A 11 8.92 2.41 35.61
N SER A 12 7.95 3.29 35.38
CA SER A 12 7.14 3.29 34.17
C SER A 12 8.01 3.67 32.97
N LEU A 13 8.42 2.69 32.17
CA LEU A 13 8.84 2.95 30.79
C LEU A 13 7.61 3.38 29.98
N GLY A 14 7.36 4.69 29.94
CA GLY A 14 6.49 5.27 28.93
C GLY A 14 7.14 5.08 27.57
N ALA A 15 6.57 4.20 26.74
CA ALA A 15 6.96 4.10 25.35
C ALA A 15 6.61 5.42 24.66
N LEU A 16 7.63 6.24 24.40
CA LEU A 16 7.52 7.37 23.50
C LEU A 16 7.36 6.82 22.08
N SER A 17 6.12 6.49 21.71
CA SER A 17 5.72 6.50 20.31
C SER A 17 5.96 7.92 19.81
N THR A 18 7.04 8.12 19.06
CA THR A 18 7.28 9.36 18.34
C THR A 18 6.15 9.52 17.33
N HIS A 19 5.12 10.27 17.71
CA HIS A 19 4.29 10.95 16.72
C HIS A 19 5.26 11.69 15.81
N ALA A 20 5.25 11.36 14.52
CA ALA A 20 5.94 12.17 13.52
C ALA A 20 5.53 13.62 13.76
N GLN A 21 6.48 14.54 13.82
CA GLN A 21 6.12 15.94 13.97
C GLN A 21 5.21 16.31 12.81
N ALA A 22 4.14 17.04 13.12
CA ALA A 22 3.19 17.45 12.12
C ALA A 22 3.89 18.44 11.18
N ASP A 23 4.36 17.94 10.04
CA ASP A 23 5.00 18.78 9.03
C ASP A 23 3.97 19.79 8.52
N ASP A 24 4.34 21.07 8.57
CA ASP A 24 3.58 22.11 7.89
C ASP A 24 3.81 22.00 6.39
N LEU A 25 2.72 21.94 5.63
CA LEU A 25 2.73 22.00 4.17
C LEU A 25 2.28 23.38 3.70
N ILE A 26 2.86 23.86 2.61
CA ILE A 26 2.46 25.07 1.90
C ILE A 26 1.82 24.68 0.57
N ALA A 27 0.62 25.18 0.30
CA ALA A 27 -0.01 25.08 -1.00
C ALA A 27 0.82 25.82 -2.07
N MET A 28 1.24 25.10 -3.11
CA MET A 28 1.98 25.62 -4.25
C MET A 28 1.04 26.06 -5.38
N HIS A 29 -0.11 25.40 -5.52
CA HIS A 29 -1.09 25.63 -6.58
C HIS A 29 -2.48 26.02 -6.03
N PRO A 30 -3.34 26.67 -6.83
CA PRO A 30 -4.76 26.80 -6.52
C PRO A 30 -5.45 25.43 -6.60
N GLY A 31 -6.38 25.15 -5.69
CA GLY A 31 -7.05 23.84 -5.63
C GLY A 31 -8.28 23.87 -4.73
N VAL A 32 -8.69 22.71 -4.21
CA VAL A 32 -9.72 22.58 -3.17
C VAL A 32 -9.30 21.61 -2.08
N MET A 33 -9.76 21.86 -0.86
CA MET A 33 -9.70 20.90 0.25
C MET A 33 -11.09 20.71 0.85
N CYS A 34 -11.44 19.47 1.16
CA CYS A 34 -12.80 19.08 1.54
C CYS A 34 -12.82 18.36 2.87
N THR A 35 -13.96 18.37 3.57
CA THR A 35 -14.09 17.60 4.82
C THR A 35 -14.19 16.08 4.59
N SER A 36 -14.31 15.63 3.34
CA SER A 36 -14.26 14.21 2.95
C SER A 36 -13.42 13.96 1.70
N ALA A 37 -12.79 12.78 1.64
CA ALA A 37 -12.01 12.35 0.48
C ALA A 37 -12.88 12.08 -0.76
N ASP A 38 -14.13 11.63 -0.57
CA ASP A 38 -15.11 11.44 -1.65
C ASP A 38 -15.42 12.79 -2.35
N ALA A 39 -15.77 13.82 -1.59
CA ALA A 39 -16.05 15.14 -2.15
C ALA A 39 -14.82 15.74 -2.87
N LEU A 40 -13.63 15.58 -2.28
CA LEU A 40 -12.37 15.98 -2.93
C LEU A 40 -12.19 15.28 -4.28
N SER A 41 -12.40 13.96 -4.33
CA SER A 41 -12.24 13.17 -5.55
C SER A 41 -13.17 13.62 -6.68
N ARG A 42 -14.41 14.02 -6.37
CA ARG A 42 -15.39 14.45 -7.38
C ARG A 42 -15.14 15.87 -7.90
N LEU A 43 -14.37 16.68 -7.17
CA LEU A 43 -14.07 18.09 -7.49
C LEU A 43 -12.66 18.30 -8.06
N THR A 44 -11.80 17.29 -8.02
CA THR A 44 -10.47 17.34 -8.62
C THR A 44 -10.54 16.93 -10.11
N LEU A 45 -9.68 17.52 -10.95
CA LEU A 45 -9.47 17.14 -12.35
C LEU A 45 -8.30 16.15 -12.46
N PRO A 46 -8.18 15.37 -13.56
CA PRO A 46 -7.08 14.42 -13.73
C PRO A 46 -5.66 15.00 -13.64
N GLY A 47 -5.51 16.32 -13.83
CA GLY A 47 -4.23 17.05 -13.70
C GLY A 47 -3.93 17.61 -12.30
N GLY A 48 -4.83 17.46 -11.32
CA GLY A 48 -4.74 18.07 -9.99
C GLY A 48 -5.59 19.34 -9.84
N ASP A 49 -5.80 20.10 -10.92
CA ASP A 49 -6.62 21.31 -10.92
C ASP A 49 -8.03 21.09 -10.32
N SER A 50 -8.56 22.06 -9.58
CA SER A 50 -9.93 21.99 -9.09
C SER A 50 -10.97 22.38 -10.15
N ARG A 51 -12.05 21.59 -10.26
CA ARG A 51 -13.26 21.92 -11.03
C ARG A 51 -13.95 23.21 -10.57
N THR A 52 -13.70 23.69 -9.35
CA THR A 52 -14.23 24.97 -8.83
C THR A 52 -13.52 26.20 -9.41
N HIS A 53 -12.32 26.05 -10.00
CA HIS A 53 -11.53 27.16 -10.56
C HIS A 53 -11.74 27.38 -12.07
N ALA A 54 -12.63 26.62 -12.72
CA ALA A 54 -13.05 26.91 -14.08
C ALA A 54 -13.70 28.31 -14.15
N ALA A 55 -13.43 29.06 -15.23
CA ALA A 55 -13.90 30.45 -15.39
C ALA A 55 -15.43 30.63 -15.29
N ALA A 56 -16.19 29.55 -15.48
CA ALA A 56 -17.57 29.41 -15.05
C ALA A 56 -17.77 28.00 -14.45
N PRO A 57 -17.81 27.84 -13.12
CA PRO A 57 -18.01 26.53 -12.49
C PRO A 57 -19.45 26.07 -12.71
N GLU A 58 -19.65 24.82 -13.13
CA GLU A 58 -20.99 24.28 -13.33
C GLU A 58 -21.80 24.25 -12.01
N PRO A 59 -23.13 24.48 -12.04
CA PRO A 59 -23.96 24.49 -10.82
C PRO A 59 -23.89 23.20 -10.01
N GLN A 60 -23.69 22.05 -10.67
CA GLN A 60 -23.50 20.76 -10.00
C GLN A 60 -22.20 20.72 -9.19
N THR A 61 -21.10 21.23 -9.75
CA THR A 61 -19.80 21.37 -9.08
C THR A 61 -19.89 22.28 -7.85
N GLN A 62 -20.61 23.40 -7.97
CA GLN A 62 -20.83 24.31 -6.83
C GLN A 62 -21.65 23.66 -5.71
N SER A 63 -22.75 22.97 -6.07
CA SER A 63 -23.58 22.21 -5.11
C SER A 63 -22.76 21.12 -4.40
N LEU A 64 -21.91 20.42 -5.13
CA LEU A 64 -21.08 19.35 -4.61
C LEU A 64 -20.00 19.88 -3.65
N ALA A 65 -19.33 20.98 -4.00
CA ALA A 65 -18.39 21.67 -3.13
C ALA A 65 -19.05 22.14 -1.82
N ALA A 66 -20.26 22.71 -1.90
CA ALA A 66 -21.03 23.10 -0.72
C ALA A 66 -21.40 21.89 0.15
N SER A 67 -21.86 20.77 -0.43
CA SER A 67 -22.19 19.56 0.32
C SER A 67 -20.98 18.84 0.93
N GLY A 68 -19.80 18.97 0.30
CA GLY A 68 -18.56 18.33 0.73
C GLY A 68 -17.77 19.12 1.78
N GLY A 69 -18.30 20.27 2.23
CA GLY A 69 -17.58 21.18 3.12
C GLY A 69 -16.28 21.71 2.50
N CYS A 70 -16.24 21.85 1.17
CA CYS A 70 -15.02 22.17 0.44
C CYS A 70 -14.75 23.67 0.43
N ILE A 71 -13.48 24.04 0.56
CA ILE A 71 -12.99 25.40 0.43
C ILE A 71 -11.82 25.48 -0.54
N ASP A 72 -11.71 26.60 -1.27
CA ASP A 72 -10.65 26.81 -2.24
C ASP A 72 -9.30 26.98 -1.56
N ILE A 73 -8.32 26.18 -2.00
CA ILE A 73 -6.91 26.37 -1.68
C ILE A 73 -6.39 27.51 -2.54
N LYS A 74 -5.65 28.43 -1.91
CA LYS A 74 -4.85 29.46 -2.60
C LYS A 74 -3.36 29.16 -2.36
N PRO A 75 -2.49 29.43 -3.34
CA PRO A 75 -1.04 29.35 -3.12
C PRO A 75 -0.61 30.14 -1.88
N GLY A 76 0.31 29.58 -1.10
CA GLY A 76 0.79 30.14 0.16
C GLY A 76 -0.03 29.78 1.41
N ILE A 77 -1.18 29.08 1.29
CA ILE A 77 -1.89 28.54 2.45
C ILE A 77 -1.01 27.51 3.17
N LYS A 78 -0.81 27.70 4.47
CA LYS A 78 -0.19 26.73 5.38
C LYS A 78 -1.23 25.80 5.99
N VAL A 79 -0.96 24.51 5.98
CA VAL A 79 -1.77 23.48 6.65
C VAL A 79 -0.86 22.54 7.44
N THR A 80 -1.32 22.03 8.58
CA THR A 80 -0.53 21.16 9.46
C THR A 80 -0.98 19.72 9.28
N VAL A 81 -0.07 18.81 8.90
CA VAL A 81 -0.42 17.41 8.57
C VAL A 81 -0.73 16.60 9.82
N GLN A 82 -1.91 15.96 9.84
CA GLN A 82 -2.29 15.00 10.88
C GLN A 82 -2.00 13.56 10.47
N LYS A 83 -2.28 13.21 9.21
CA LYS A 83 -1.94 11.91 8.61
C LYS A 83 -1.68 12.09 7.12
N ALA A 84 -0.47 11.77 6.68
CA ALA A 84 -0.15 11.64 5.26
C ALA A 84 -0.59 10.26 4.75
N PHE A 85 -1.20 10.25 3.58
CA PHE A 85 -1.34 9.07 2.72
C PHE A 85 -0.49 9.30 1.47
N LYS A 86 -0.47 8.35 0.54
CA LYS A 86 0.30 8.42 -0.71
C LYS A 86 -0.06 9.63 -1.58
N ASN A 87 -1.37 9.86 -1.76
CA ASN A 87 -1.92 10.82 -2.72
C ASN A 87 -2.69 11.98 -2.09
N THR A 88 -3.05 11.83 -0.82
CA THR A 88 -3.78 12.83 -0.05
C THR A 88 -3.18 12.94 1.34
N SER A 89 -3.47 14.05 2.03
CA SER A 89 -3.17 14.18 3.45
C SER A 89 -4.41 14.68 4.19
N VAL A 90 -4.63 14.15 5.38
CA VAL A 90 -5.55 14.71 6.36
C VAL A 90 -4.78 15.79 7.12
N VAL A 91 -5.26 17.01 7.02
CA VAL A 91 -4.61 18.21 7.54
C VAL A 91 -5.55 19.01 8.43
N THR A 92 -4.99 19.75 9.37
CA THR A 92 -5.70 20.81 10.09
C THR A 92 -5.41 22.17 9.46
N TYR A 93 -6.46 22.96 9.27
CA TYR A 93 -6.40 24.32 8.75
C TYR A 93 -7.35 25.24 9.50
N ARG A 94 -6.91 26.49 9.74
CA ARG A 94 -7.77 27.56 10.26
C ARG A 94 -8.11 28.53 9.14
N ALA A 95 -9.35 28.51 8.68
CA ALA A 95 -9.84 29.49 7.72
C ALA A 95 -9.74 30.93 8.31
N PRO A 96 -9.46 31.96 7.49
CA PRO A 96 -9.39 33.34 7.98
C PRO A 96 -10.69 33.75 8.68
N GLY A 97 -10.60 34.16 9.95
CA GLY A 97 -11.74 34.52 10.79
C GLY A 97 -12.39 33.36 11.57
N ALA A 98 -12.01 32.10 11.30
CA ALA A 98 -12.45 30.97 12.10
C ALA A 98 -11.78 30.95 13.49
N GLN A 99 -12.54 30.56 14.52
CA GLN A 99 -12.05 30.47 15.91
C GLN A 99 -11.38 29.12 16.23
N THR A 100 -11.59 28.11 15.39
CA THR A 100 -11.14 26.73 15.60
C THR A 100 -10.51 26.18 14.33
N ASP A 101 -9.55 25.27 14.49
CA ASP A 101 -9.01 24.49 13.38
C ASP A 101 -10.07 23.49 12.88
N GLN A 102 -10.08 23.25 11.58
CA GLN A 102 -10.94 22.28 10.93
C GLN A 102 -10.06 21.25 10.19
N THR A 103 -10.52 20.00 10.18
CA THR A 103 -9.84 18.91 9.47
C THR A 103 -10.34 18.83 8.03
N PHE A 104 -9.39 18.83 7.09
CA PHE A 104 -9.64 18.67 5.66
C PHE A 104 -8.80 17.54 5.08
N VAL A 105 -9.23 17.01 3.94
CA VAL A 105 -8.43 16.20 3.04
C VAL A 105 -7.93 17.11 1.92
N ILE A 106 -6.61 17.10 1.70
CA ILE A 106 -5.93 17.77 0.58
C ILE A 106 -5.33 16.73 -0.38
N PRO A 107 -5.14 17.06 -1.67
CA PRO A 107 -4.29 16.28 -2.56
C PRO A 107 -2.81 16.63 -2.33
N ASN A 108 -1.92 15.64 -2.26
CA ASN A 108 -0.51 15.89 -1.94
C ASN A 108 0.26 16.64 -3.06
N ILE A 109 -0.21 16.55 -4.30
CA ILE A 109 0.46 17.16 -5.47
C ILE A 109 0.45 18.70 -5.43
N ASP A 110 -0.49 19.30 -4.70
CA ASP A 110 -0.64 20.76 -4.60
C ASP A 110 0.21 21.36 -3.47
N PHE A 111 0.94 20.54 -2.71
CA PHE A 111 1.59 20.96 -1.46
C PHE A 111 3.06 20.55 -1.39
N ALA A 112 3.91 21.48 -0.96
CA ALA A 112 5.31 21.23 -0.64
C ALA A 112 5.54 21.36 0.87
N PRO A 113 6.56 20.69 1.45
CA PRO A 113 7.02 21.00 2.80
C PRO A 113 7.27 22.49 2.96
N ALA A 114 6.77 23.09 4.04
CA ALA A 114 7.07 24.46 4.37
C ALA A 114 8.59 24.58 4.53
N ALA A 115 9.24 25.27 3.58
CA ALA A 115 10.69 25.40 3.57
C ALA A 115 11.16 26.08 4.87
N GLY A 116 11.62 25.27 5.81
CA GLY A 116 12.36 25.74 6.98
C GLY A 116 13.61 26.44 6.47
N ASP A 117 13.73 27.72 6.77
CA ASP A 117 14.67 28.70 6.25
C ASP A 117 16.08 28.11 5.94
N ARG A 118 16.27 27.72 4.67
CA ARG A 118 17.51 27.09 4.16
C ARG A 118 17.83 27.60 2.76
N THR A 119 18.51 28.74 2.71
CA THR A 119 19.20 29.22 1.52
C THR A 119 20.32 28.26 1.10
N GLN A 120 20.25 27.66 -0.09
CA GLN A 120 21.45 27.33 -0.88
C GLN A 120 21.19 27.09 -2.39
N THR A 121 21.47 28.15 -3.15
CA THR A 121 22.27 28.21 -4.39
C THR A 121 22.00 27.21 -5.54
N ALA A 122 21.63 27.77 -6.70
CA ALA A 122 21.55 27.08 -7.99
C ALA A 122 22.90 26.96 -8.73
N ALA A 123 23.00 25.99 -9.64
CA ALA A 123 23.90 26.03 -10.80
C ALA A 123 23.31 25.22 -11.97
N ALA A 124 23.06 25.87 -13.10
CA ALA A 124 22.51 25.23 -14.30
C ALA A 124 23.60 24.71 -15.24
N GLY A 125 23.31 23.63 -15.98
CA GLY A 125 24.19 23.06 -17.01
C GLY A 125 23.39 22.52 -18.20
N VAL A 126 23.49 23.20 -19.33
CA VAL A 126 22.79 22.88 -20.59
C VAL A 126 23.61 21.86 -21.41
N MET A 127 22.96 20.92 -22.11
CA MET A 127 23.19 20.64 -23.55
C MET A 127 22.42 19.41 -24.10
N GLN A 128 21.50 19.70 -25.02
CA GLN A 128 21.20 19.01 -26.30
C GLN A 128 20.94 17.49 -26.40
N ALA A 129 19.86 17.19 -27.12
CA ALA A 129 19.41 15.86 -27.50
C ALA A 129 19.93 15.40 -28.86
N SER A 130 19.91 14.08 -29.10
CA SER A 130 20.00 13.46 -30.43
C SER A 130 18.99 12.31 -30.53
N VAL A 131 18.05 12.41 -31.46
CA VAL A 131 17.03 11.39 -31.74
C VAL A 131 17.55 10.43 -32.81
N GLN A 132 17.35 9.13 -32.64
CA GLN A 132 17.45 8.20 -33.76
C GLN A 132 16.38 7.09 -33.69
N VAL A 133 15.58 7.01 -34.76
CA VAL A 133 14.44 6.10 -34.92
C VAL A 133 14.91 4.84 -35.63
N VAL A 134 14.57 3.65 -35.12
CA VAL A 134 14.62 2.38 -35.87
C VAL A 134 13.39 1.55 -35.56
N THR A 135 12.63 1.22 -36.61
CA THR A 135 11.43 0.35 -36.58
C THR A 135 11.82 -1.14 -36.62
N PRO A 136 10.95 -2.06 -36.13
CA PRO A 136 11.35 -3.43 -35.82
C PRO A 136 11.22 -4.42 -36.98
N ALA A 137 11.97 -5.52 -36.92
CA ALA A 137 11.79 -6.71 -37.74
C ALA A 137 11.16 -7.85 -36.91
N ALA A 138 10.19 -8.56 -37.49
CA ALA A 138 9.49 -9.66 -36.84
C ALA A 138 10.27 -10.99 -36.92
N PRO A 139 10.12 -11.91 -35.93
CA PRO A 139 10.59 -13.29 -36.03
C PRO A 139 9.49 -14.28 -36.47
N HIS A 140 9.93 -15.40 -37.02
CA HIS A 140 9.11 -16.45 -37.62
C HIS A 140 8.39 -17.36 -36.61
N ALA A 141 7.30 -17.99 -37.08
CA ALA A 141 6.59 -19.06 -36.38
C ALA A 141 7.30 -20.43 -36.48
N ALA A 142 7.15 -21.26 -35.46
CA ALA A 142 7.36 -22.71 -35.52
C ALA A 142 6.53 -23.47 -34.46
N THR A 143 5.46 -24.15 -34.90
CA THR A 143 4.89 -25.35 -34.26
C THR A 143 5.80 -26.56 -34.58
N PRO A 144 5.81 -27.69 -33.83
CA PRO A 144 4.66 -28.51 -33.39
C PRO A 144 4.85 -29.03 -31.93
N ALA A 145 4.20 -30.05 -31.35
CA ALA A 145 3.20 -31.04 -31.79
C ALA A 145 2.32 -31.45 -30.59
N ALA A 146 1.12 -31.99 -30.84
CA ALA A 146 0.23 -32.51 -29.79
C ALA A 146 0.28 -34.04 -29.68
N ALA A 147 0.22 -34.56 -28.45
CA ALA A 147 -0.12 -35.97 -28.18
C ALA A 147 -0.79 -36.11 -26.79
N GLN A 148 -1.93 -36.78 -26.76
CA GLN A 148 -2.73 -37.27 -25.63
C GLN A 148 -3.25 -38.67 -26.00
N PRO A 149 -3.97 -39.41 -25.14
CA PRO A 149 -3.85 -39.59 -23.69
C PRO A 149 -3.76 -41.09 -23.33
N VAL A 150 -3.56 -41.45 -22.05
CA VAL A 150 -3.98 -42.77 -21.52
C VAL A 150 -4.58 -42.62 -20.12
N THR A 151 -5.79 -43.13 -19.95
CA THR A 151 -6.56 -43.16 -18.70
C THR A 151 -6.42 -44.53 -18.03
N LEU A 152 -6.42 -44.58 -16.69
CA LEU A 152 -6.81 -45.78 -15.95
C LEU A 152 -7.22 -45.42 -14.51
N ALA A 153 -8.34 -45.98 -14.06
CA ALA A 153 -8.93 -45.74 -12.74
C ALA A 153 -9.22 -47.07 -12.05
N ALA A 154 -9.08 -47.13 -10.72
CA ALA A 154 -9.66 -48.18 -9.88
C ALA A 154 -9.74 -47.74 -8.40
N THR A 155 -10.95 -47.76 -7.84
CA THR A 155 -11.22 -47.83 -6.38
C THR A 155 -11.40 -49.30 -5.96
N PRO A 156 -11.25 -49.61 -4.67
CA PRO A 156 -12.39 -50.22 -3.96
C PRO A 156 -12.55 -49.81 -2.47
N THR A 157 -13.67 -50.21 -1.86
CA THR A 157 -14.20 -49.78 -0.54
C THR A 157 -14.03 -50.85 0.60
N PRO A 158 -14.21 -50.49 1.91
CA PRO A 158 -13.94 -51.34 3.09
C PRO A 158 -15.20 -51.99 3.74
N PRO A 159 -15.05 -52.97 4.67
CA PRO A 159 -15.20 -52.73 6.14
C PRO A 159 -14.34 -53.73 7.00
N PRO A 160 -14.53 -54.01 8.34
CA PRO A 160 -15.39 -53.39 9.37
C PRO A 160 -14.77 -53.08 10.77
N ALA A 161 -15.41 -52.13 11.46
CA ALA A 161 -15.81 -52.05 12.89
C ALA A 161 -14.88 -52.28 14.12
N ALA A 162 -15.03 -51.34 15.06
CA ALA A 162 -15.07 -51.45 16.53
C ALA A 162 -13.76 -51.44 17.35
N LEU A 163 -13.57 -50.33 18.09
CA LEU A 163 -13.22 -50.33 19.52
C LEU A 163 -13.72 -49.03 20.16
N HIS A 164 -14.30 -49.12 21.36
CA HIS A 164 -14.83 -47.96 22.09
C HIS A 164 -13.68 -47.19 22.77
N THR A 165 -13.60 -45.88 22.55
CA THR A 165 -12.76 -45.00 23.37
C THR A 165 -13.63 -43.94 24.04
N THR A 166 -13.44 -43.80 25.35
CA THR A 166 -14.21 -42.92 26.22
C THR A 166 -14.12 -41.47 25.75
N ALA A 167 -15.26 -40.83 25.47
CA ALA A 167 -15.30 -39.41 25.16
C ALA A 167 -14.98 -38.58 26.41
N ALA A 168 -13.71 -38.24 26.59
CA ALA A 168 -13.35 -37.12 27.45
C ALA A 168 -14.07 -35.87 26.90
N SER A 169 -14.74 -35.13 27.78
CA SER A 169 -15.46 -33.91 27.39
C SER A 169 -14.43 -32.90 26.90
N ALA A 170 -14.30 -32.80 25.57
CA ALA A 170 -13.53 -31.73 24.95
C ALA A 170 -14.22 -30.42 25.32
N ALA A 171 -13.56 -29.63 26.16
CA ALA A 171 -13.97 -28.25 26.37
C ALA A 171 -13.93 -27.58 25.00
N THR A 172 -15.11 -27.25 24.46
CA THR A 172 -15.22 -26.53 23.19
C THR A 172 -14.69 -25.12 23.42
N THR A 173 -13.38 -24.94 23.21
CA THR A 173 -12.80 -23.62 22.97
C THR A 173 -13.68 -22.96 21.90
N PRO A 174 -14.26 -21.79 22.16
CA PRO A 174 -15.17 -21.18 21.20
C PRO A 174 -14.40 -20.94 19.90
N ALA A 175 -14.87 -21.54 18.81
CA ALA A 175 -14.43 -21.15 17.48
C ALA A 175 -14.62 -19.64 17.37
N ILE A 176 -13.54 -18.91 17.06
CA ILE A 176 -13.57 -17.46 17.06
C ILE A 176 -14.53 -17.05 15.97
N ALA A 177 -15.67 -16.50 16.37
CA ALA A 177 -16.66 -16.02 15.43
C ALA A 177 -16.01 -14.94 14.56
N LEU A 178 -16.08 -15.13 13.23
CA LEU A 178 -15.74 -14.11 12.26
C LEU A 178 -16.37 -12.78 12.71
N ALA A 179 -15.55 -11.74 12.81
CA ALA A 179 -16.02 -10.43 13.23
C ALA A 179 -17.23 -10.03 12.38
N GLN A 180 -18.30 -9.57 13.05
CA GLN A 180 -19.61 -9.40 12.39
C GLN A 180 -19.47 -8.50 11.15
N GLY A 181 -19.91 -9.02 9.99
CA GLY A 181 -19.82 -8.34 8.70
C GLY A 181 -18.57 -8.66 7.87
N TYR A 182 -17.65 -9.52 8.33
CA TYR A 182 -16.52 -10.00 7.53
C TYR A 182 -16.74 -11.40 6.95
N ARG A 183 -16.07 -11.68 5.82
CA ARG A 183 -15.83 -13.02 5.26
C ARG A 183 -14.33 -13.28 5.16
N VAL A 184 -13.91 -14.55 5.16
CA VAL A 184 -12.56 -14.93 4.73
C VAL A 184 -12.51 -14.87 3.19
N ALA A 185 -11.74 -13.93 2.66
CA ALA A 185 -11.53 -13.77 1.21
C ALA A 185 -10.42 -14.70 0.69
N GLN A 186 -9.36 -14.91 1.48
CA GLN A 186 -8.28 -15.85 1.20
C GLN A 186 -7.79 -16.50 2.50
N ARG A 187 -7.34 -17.75 2.43
CA ARG A 187 -6.63 -18.48 3.48
C ARG A 187 -5.49 -19.27 2.86
N LEU A 188 -4.25 -18.99 3.26
CA LEU A 188 -3.03 -19.59 2.71
C LEU A 188 -2.17 -20.19 3.84
N PRO A 189 -1.66 -21.43 3.71
CA PRO A 189 -0.85 -22.06 4.75
C PRO A 189 0.54 -21.42 4.83
N THR A 190 1.00 -21.10 6.05
CA THR A 190 2.35 -20.57 6.26
C THR A 190 3.38 -21.70 6.20
N ALA A 191 4.33 -21.63 5.27
CA ALA A 191 5.28 -22.73 5.03
C ALA A 191 6.37 -22.88 6.11
N ASP A 192 6.62 -21.84 6.90
CA ASP A 192 7.59 -21.79 8.01
C ASP A 192 7.08 -22.46 9.30
N ARG A 193 5.75 -22.55 9.48
CA ARG A 193 5.13 -23.08 10.69
C ARG A 193 3.92 -23.96 10.37
N ALA A 194 4.10 -25.26 10.57
CA ALA A 194 3.07 -26.25 10.31
C ALA A 194 1.80 -25.97 11.14
N GLY A 195 0.65 -25.94 10.45
CA GLY A 195 -0.62 -25.67 11.09
C GLY A 195 -0.84 -24.20 11.49
N THR A 196 -0.19 -23.24 10.83
CA THR A 196 -0.66 -21.85 10.79
C THR A 196 -1.01 -21.40 9.38
N PHE A 197 -1.87 -20.40 9.28
CA PHE A 197 -2.39 -19.86 8.03
C PHE A 197 -2.41 -18.34 8.12
N LEU A 198 -2.11 -17.68 7.01
CA LEU A 198 -2.46 -16.28 6.82
C LEU A 198 -3.84 -16.19 6.17
N GLU A 199 -4.67 -15.29 6.66
CA GLU A 199 -6.00 -15.01 6.13
C GLU A 199 -6.15 -13.54 5.74
N ILE A 200 -6.87 -13.29 4.66
CA ILE A 200 -7.43 -11.99 4.35
C ILE A 200 -8.92 -12.04 4.66
N LEU A 201 -9.37 -11.14 5.53
CA LEU A 201 -10.77 -10.88 5.79
C LEU A 201 -11.17 -9.58 5.10
N GLU A 202 -12.32 -9.60 4.45
CA GLU A 202 -12.92 -8.46 3.75
C GLU A 202 -14.40 -8.35 4.14
N ASP A 203 -15.05 -7.23 3.78
CA ASP A 203 -16.49 -7.06 3.95
C ASP A 203 -17.27 -8.23 3.31
N ALA A 204 -18.25 -8.76 4.04
CA ALA A 204 -19.05 -9.91 3.60
C ALA A 204 -19.97 -9.57 2.41
N ARG A 205 -20.20 -8.30 2.12
CA ARG A 205 -20.94 -7.83 0.91
C ARG A 205 -20.12 -7.93 -0.36
N ILE A 206 -18.79 -7.94 -0.25
CA ILE A 206 -17.89 -8.11 -1.40
C ILE A 206 -17.84 -9.62 -1.71
N THR A 207 -18.24 -10.04 -2.91
CA THR A 207 -18.06 -11.44 -3.37
C THR A 207 -16.69 -11.61 -4.04
N PRO A 208 -16.21 -12.84 -4.30
CA PRO A 208 -14.98 -13.06 -5.08
C PRO A 208 -15.02 -12.47 -6.49
N GLU A 209 -16.20 -12.38 -7.11
CA GLU A 209 -16.44 -11.72 -8.39
C GLU A 209 -16.38 -10.21 -8.22
N LEU A 210 -17.05 -9.67 -7.20
CA LEU A 210 -17.08 -8.23 -6.94
C LEU A 210 -15.70 -7.71 -6.53
N HIS A 211 -14.89 -8.47 -5.78
CA HIS A 211 -13.49 -8.15 -5.51
C HIS A 211 -12.73 -7.91 -6.83
N LYS A 212 -12.86 -8.80 -7.83
CA LYS A 212 -12.19 -8.64 -9.13
C LYS A 212 -12.66 -7.41 -9.91
N THR A 213 -13.93 -7.03 -9.77
CA THR A 213 -14.50 -5.83 -10.41
C THR A 213 -14.10 -4.55 -9.70
N LEU A 214 -13.99 -4.57 -8.37
CA LEU A 214 -13.64 -3.42 -7.53
C LEU A 214 -12.12 -3.18 -7.43
N TRP A 215 -11.31 -4.21 -7.69
CA TRP A 215 -9.85 -4.13 -7.65
C TRP A 215 -9.33 -3.11 -8.66
N GLN A 216 -8.56 -2.13 -8.18
CA GLN A 216 -8.05 -1.00 -8.94
C GLN A 216 -9.13 -0.09 -9.57
N SER A 217 -10.36 -0.12 -9.06
CA SER A 217 -11.45 0.76 -9.50
C SER A 217 -11.95 1.73 -8.41
N ALA A 218 -11.15 1.93 -7.35
CA ALA A 218 -11.49 2.71 -6.16
C ALA A 218 -12.75 2.18 -5.43
N ALA A 219 -12.62 0.96 -4.92
CA ALA A 219 -13.65 0.22 -4.19
C ALA A 219 -14.40 1.07 -3.15
N SER A 220 -15.71 1.21 -3.37
CA SER A 220 -16.61 1.99 -2.51
C SER A 220 -17.98 1.33 -2.40
N ALA A 221 -18.77 1.75 -1.42
CA ALA A 221 -20.12 1.22 -1.22
C ALA A 221 -21.09 1.58 -2.38
N ASP A 222 -20.82 2.67 -3.11
CA ASP A 222 -21.61 3.10 -4.28
C ASP A 222 -21.47 2.13 -5.47
N ALA A 223 -20.39 1.35 -5.52
CA ALA A 223 -20.14 0.34 -6.55
C ALA A 223 -20.72 -1.05 -6.22
N LEU A 224 -21.49 -1.17 -5.13
CA LEU A 224 -22.22 -2.41 -4.80
C LEU A 224 -23.49 -2.55 -5.65
N PRO A 225 -23.94 -3.78 -5.97
CA PRO A 225 -25.20 -4.01 -6.68
C PRO A 225 -26.44 -3.48 -5.94
N GLU A 226 -27.49 -3.15 -6.69
CA GLU A 226 -28.79 -2.77 -6.13
C GLU A 226 -29.33 -3.84 -5.15
N GLY A 227 -29.97 -3.38 -4.07
CA GLY A 227 -30.50 -4.25 -3.02
C GLY A 227 -29.47 -4.66 -1.95
N VAL A 228 -28.19 -4.34 -2.13
CA VAL A 228 -27.16 -4.45 -1.09
C VAL A 228 -27.13 -3.14 -0.27
N SER A 229 -26.74 -3.22 1.01
CA SER A 229 -26.56 -2.01 1.82
C SER A 229 -25.39 -1.18 1.30
N HIS A 230 -25.62 0.11 1.03
CA HIS A 230 -24.59 1.10 0.66
C HIS A 230 -23.95 1.79 1.88
N ALA A 231 -24.02 1.21 3.09
CA ALA A 231 -23.19 1.66 4.21
C ALA A 231 -21.69 1.55 3.83
N PRO A 232 -20.78 2.39 4.39
CA PRO A 232 -19.35 2.30 4.08
C PRO A 232 -18.79 0.87 4.17
N LEU A 233 -17.89 0.51 3.26
CA LEU A 233 -17.24 -0.80 3.27
C LEU A 233 -16.36 -0.94 4.51
N LEU A 234 -16.34 -2.15 5.09
CA LEU A 234 -15.36 -2.49 6.12
C LEU A 234 -13.97 -2.61 5.49
N ASN A 235 -12.98 -1.92 6.05
CA ASN A 235 -11.58 -2.12 5.65
C ASN A 235 -11.18 -3.58 5.85
N ALA A 236 -10.39 -4.12 4.93
CA ALA A 236 -9.83 -5.45 5.03
C ALA A 236 -8.96 -5.64 6.28
N GLN A 237 -8.74 -6.89 6.66
CA GLN A 237 -7.82 -7.27 7.73
C GLN A 237 -6.95 -8.42 7.24
N VAL A 238 -5.67 -8.41 7.62
CA VAL A 238 -4.82 -9.60 7.55
C VAL A 238 -4.76 -10.24 8.92
N GLN A 239 -4.85 -11.57 8.98
CA GLN A 239 -4.76 -12.35 10.20
C GLN A 239 -3.76 -13.49 10.06
N LEU A 240 -3.11 -13.86 11.16
CA LEU A 240 -2.36 -15.10 11.30
C LEU A 240 -3.16 -15.99 12.25
N VAL A 241 -3.60 -17.16 11.78
CA VAL A 241 -4.44 -18.10 12.54
C VAL A 241 -3.78 -19.47 12.68
N SER A 242 -4.12 -20.20 13.74
CA SER A 242 -3.69 -21.59 13.94
C SER A 242 -4.64 -22.61 13.27
N ALA A 243 -4.24 -23.87 13.23
CA ALA A 243 -5.06 -25.00 12.78
C ALA A 243 -6.27 -25.30 13.69
N ALA A 244 -6.36 -24.65 14.86
CA ALA A 244 -7.53 -24.64 15.73
C ALA A 244 -8.34 -23.32 15.59
N ASP A 245 -8.19 -22.62 14.46
CA ASP A 245 -8.82 -21.33 14.13
C ASP A 245 -8.67 -20.26 15.22
N THR A 246 -7.56 -20.33 15.99
CA THR A 246 -7.21 -19.33 16.98
C THR A 246 -6.40 -18.23 16.30
N VAL A 247 -6.89 -16.99 16.34
CA VAL A 247 -6.18 -15.81 15.85
C VAL A 247 -4.95 -15.56 16.72
N LEU A 248 -3.77 -15.69 16.12
CA LEU A 248 -2.46 -15.48 16.74
C LEU A 248 -1.99 -14.02 16.59
N ALA A 249 -2.36 -13.38 15.47
CA ALA A 249 -2.16 -11.96 15.22
C ALA A 249 -3.23 -11.44 14.25
N SER A 250 -3.55 -10.15 14.30
CA SER A 250 -4.43 -9.46 13.35
C SER A 250 -3.96 -8.03 13.14
N ARG A 251 -3.99 -7.54 11.88
CA ARG A 251 -3.79 -6.14 11.52
C ARG A 251 -4.94 -5.70 10.63
N LYS A 252 -5.70 -4.69 11.08
CA LYS A 252 -6.69 -3.99 10.25
C LYS A 252 -5.95 -3.08 9.26
N LEU A 253 -6.39 -3.06 8.01
CA LEU A 253 -5.83 -2.25 6.93
C LEU A 253 -6.61 -0.93 6.79
N ASP A 254 -6.08 0.01 6.01
CA ASP A 254 -6.73 1.30 5.75
C ASP A 254 -7.75 1.24 4.58
N TYR A 255 -7.76 0.16 3.79
CA TYR A 255 -8.54 0.00 2.54
C TYR A 255 -9.42 -1.27 2.56
N PRO A 256 -10.52 -1.34 1.78
CA PRO A 256 -11.50 -2.44 1.83
C PRO A 256 -11.11 -3.72 1.08
N LEU A 257 -10.09 -3.68 0.22
CA LEU A 257 -9.62 -4.83 -0.53
C LEU A 257 -8.13 -5.08 -0.28
N ALA A 258 -7.77 -6.35 -0.17
CA ALA A 258 -6.38 -6.78 -0.17
C ALA A 258 -6.25 -8.18 -0.78
N THR A 259 -5.08 -8.49 -1.31
CA THR A 259 -4.71 -9.84 -1.76
C THR A 259 -3.42 -10.27 -1.08
N LEU A 260 -3.29 -11.59 -0.90
CA LEU A 260 -2.14 -12.25 -0.33
C LEU A 260 -1.62 -13.31 -1.31
N GLU A 261 -0.31 -13.36 -1.48
CA GLU A 261 0.39 -14.42 -2.20
C GLU A 261 1.74 -14.74 -1.53
N ALA A 262 2.29 -15.93 -1.81
CA ALA A 262 3.64 -16.26 -1.37
C ALA A 262 4.65 -15.47 -2.20
N ALA A 263 5.59 -14.77 -1.57
CA ALA A 263 6.61 -14.03 -2.29
C ALA A 263 7.59 -15.03 -2.94
N PRO A 264 7.83 -14.97 -4.27
CA PRO A 264 8.74 -15.89 -4.95
C PRO A 264 10.20 -15.43 -4.78
N LEU A 265 10.62 -15.36 -3.51
CA LEU A 265 11.96 -14.98 -3.05
C LEU A 265 12.59 -16.20 -2.36
N HIS A 266 13.66 -16.72 -2.94
CA HIS A 266 14.41 -17.87 -2.44
C HIS A 266 15.59 -17.44 -1.57
N GLY A 267 16.17 -18.36 -0.81
CA GLY A 267 17.33 -18.08 0.05
C GLY A 267 17.07 -17.23 1.31
N LEU A 268 15.84 -16.71 1.49
CA LEU A 268 15.43 -16.07 2.73
C LEU A 268 15.39 -17.10 3.89
N PRO A 269 15.70 -16.68 5.14
CA PRO A 269 15.73 -17.57 6.31
C PRO A 269 14.34 -18.04 6.77
N ALA A 270 13.28 -17.35 6.33
CA ALA A 270 11.89 -17.68 6.57
C ALA A 270 11.04 -17.30 5.34
N SER A 271 9.86 -17.92 5.19
CA SER A 271 8.97 -17.67 4.06
C SER A 271 8.38 -16.26 4.10
N ALA A 272 8.61 -15.51 3.02
CA ALA A 272 8.01 -14.19 2.81
C ALA A 272 6.67 -14.29 2.07
N TRP A 273 5.79 -13.34 2.35
CA TRP A 273 4.47 -13.20 1.73
C TRP A 273 4.30 -11.78 1.22
N PHE A 274 3.61 -11.61 0.11
CA PHE A 274 3.20 -10.30 -0.40
C PHE A 274 1.75 -10.05 -0.03
N LEU A 275 1.53 -9.04 0.82
CA LEU A 275 0.24 -8.44 1.08
C LEU A 275 0.10 -7.24 0.15
N THR A 276 -0.70 -7.36 -0.90
CA THR A 276 -1.03 -6.24 -1.78
C THR A 276 -2.34 -5.61 -1.33
N ILE A 277 -2.30 -4.34 -0.97
CA ILE A 277 -3.43 -3.53 -0.52
C ILE A 277 -3.89 -2.67 -1.70
N ASP A 278 -5.19 -2.65 -2.00
CA ASP A 278 -5.71 -1.79 -3.06
C ASP A 278 -5.91 -0.34 -2.56
N GLU A 279 -4.83 0.45 -2.63
CA GLU A 279 -4.84 1.87 -2.28
C GLU A 279 -5.40 2.77 -3.39
N THR A 280 -6.10 2.22 -4.39
CA THR A 280 -6.58 2.97 -5.54
C THR A 280 -7.65 4.00 -5.12
N ALA A 281 -7.29 5.28 -5.22
CA ALA A 281 -8.22 6.41 -5.25
C ALA A 281 -8.81 6.58 -6.68
N PRO A 282 -9.98 7.24 -6.84
CA PRO A 282 -10.69 7.35 -8.13
C PRO A 282 -9.92 8.04 -9.27
N MET A 283 -8.83 8.75 -8.96
CA MET A 283 -7.99 9.45 -9.93
C MET A 283 -6.58 9.71 -9.39
N GLY A 284 -5.70 10.18 -10.27
CA GLY A 284 -4.31 10.52 -9.97
C GLY A 284 -3.35 9.41 -10.40
N SER A 285 -2.28 9.76 -11.10
CA SER A 285 -1.28 8.80 -11.62
C SER A 285 -0.43 8.13 -10.53
N TYR A 286 -0.47 8.65 -9.30
CA TYR A 286 0.11 8.06 -8.09
C TYR A 286 -0.85 7.10 -7.36
N SER A 287 -2.06 6.94 -7.87
CA SER A 287 -3.07 5.99 -7.40
C SER A 287 -2.77 4.57 -7.90
N GLY A 288 -3.03 3.57 -7.06
CA GLY A 288 -2.82 2.16 -7.37
C GLY A 288 -2.29 1.36 -6.18
N PRO A 289 -2.29 0.01 -6.28
CA PRO A 289 -1.96 -0.86 -5.18
C PRO A 289 -0.57 -0.65 -4.57
N ALA A 290 -0.44 -1.04 -3.32
CA ALA A 290 0.83 -1.10 -2.60
C ALA A 290 1.04 -2.51 -2.04
N THR A 291 2.19 -3.10 -2.33
CA THR A 291 2.58 -4.43 -1.85
C THR A 291 3.55 -4.29 -0.68
N GLU A 292 3.13 -4.75 0.49
CA GLU A 292 3.97 -4.93 1.67
C GLU A 292 4.50 -6.37 1.71
N MET A 293 5.76 -6.55 2.07
CA MET A 293 6.31 -7.88 2.32
C MET A 293 6.17 -8.25 3.81
N LEU A 294 5.50 -9.36 4.11
CA LEU A 294 5.35 -9.90 5.46
C LEU A 294 6.27 -11.10 5.67
N VAL A 295 6.83 -11.25 6.88
CA VAL A 295 7.61 -12.43 7.29
C VAL A 295 7.12 -12.92 8.65
N PRO A 296 6.07 -13.77 8.71
CA PRO A 296 5.38 -14.13 9.95
C PRO A 296 6.28 -14.64 11.08
N ALA A 297 7.29 -15.46 10.79
CA ALA A 297 8.25 -15.93 11.79
C ALA A 297 9.18 -14.84 12.38
N HIS A 298 9.22 -13.62 11.83
CA HIS A 298 10.13 -12.55 12.25
C HIS A 298 9.41 -11.27 12.68
N SER A 299 8.50 -10.74 11.85
CA SER A 299 7.77 -9.50 12.10
C SER A 299 6.27 -9.70 12.35
N GLY A 300 5.80 -10.96 12.36
CA GLY A 300 4.36 -11.25 12.44
C GLY A 300 3.63 -10.70 11.21
N LEU A 301 2.73 -9.75 11.44
CA LEU A 301 1.96 -9.09 10.39
C LEU A 301 2.47 -7.69 10.03
N GLU A 302 3.58 -7.25 10.63
CA GLU A 302 4.21 -5.97 10.28
C GLU A 302 5.08 -6.10 9.01
N PRO A 303 5.13 -5.06 8.16
CA PRO A 303 5.99 -5.06 6.98
C PRO A 303 7.47 -5.27 7.32
N ALA A 304 8.14 -6.08 6.50
CA ALA A 304 9.59 -6.22 6.52
C ALA A 304 10.25 -4.85 6.36
N ARG A 305 11.33 -4.60 7.09
CA ARG A 305 12.06 -3.33 7.06
C ARG A 305 13.36 -3.48 6.29
N TYR A 306 13.71 -2.43 5.55
CA TYR A 306 15.01 -2.29 4.90
C TYR A 306 15.84 -1.17 5.55
N GLU A 307 17.16 -1.29 5.50
CA GLU A 307 18.10 -0.22 5.86
C GLU A 307 18.50 0.54 4.58
N SER A 308 18.37 1.88 4.60
CA SER A 308 18.80 2.75 3.51
C SER A 308 20.33 2.87 3.45
N ALA A 309 20.87 3.46 2.38
CA ALA A 309 22.28 3.82 2.30
C ALA A 309 22.75 4.79 3.41
N GLN A 310 21.81 5.48 4.07
CA GLN A 310 22.03 6.36 5.21
C GLN A 310 21.92 5.63 6.57
N GLY A 311 21.60 4.33 6.56
CA GLY A 311 21.38 3.52 7.77
C GLY A 311 19.98 3.67 8.39
N GLU A 312 19.05 4.34 7.72
CA GLU A 312 17.69 4.54 8.23
C GLU A 312 16.82 3.32 7.92
N ALA A 313 16.10 2.81 8.92
CA ALA A 313 15.24 1.64 8.78
C ALA A 313 13.80 2.04 8.40
N ALA A 314 13.34 1.67 7.21
CA ALA A 314 12.00 1.98 6.68
C ALA A 314 11.23 0.71 6.27
N PRO A 315 9.89 0.71 6.25
CA PRO A 315 9.12 -0.43 5.75
C PRO A 315 9.33 -0.62 4.23
N LEU A 316 9.48 -1.86 3.78
CA LEU A 316 9.57 -2.22 2.38
C LEU A 316 8.16 -2.30 1.79
N VAL A 317 7.78 -1.24 1.07
CA VAL A 317 6.49 -1.09 0.41
C VAL A 317 6.72 -0.81 -1.08
N LEU A 318 6.08 -1.59 -1.94
CA LEU A 318 6.29 -1.59 -3.39
C LEU A 318 5.01 -1.12 -4.09
N ALA A 319 5.04 0.06 -4.71
CA ALA A 319 3.86 0.63 -5.36
C ALA A 319 3.74 0.19 -6.83
N ARG A 320 2.52 -0.13 -7.28
CA ARG A 320 2.18 -0.28 -8.70
C ARG A 320 1.10 0.74 -9.07
N THR A 321 1.48 1.77 -9.81
CA THR A 321 0.68 2.96 -10.14
C THR A 321 1.08 3.50 -11.52
N GLY A 322 0.40 4.53 -12.03
CA GLY A 322 0.83 5.23 -13.24
C GLY A 322 2.25 5.83 -13.19
N LYS A 323 2.83 5.99 -12.00
CA LYS A 323 4.15 6.60 -11.74
C LYS A 323 5.11 5.68 -10.97
N ALA A 324 4.73 4.43 -10.72
CA ALA A 324 5.53 3.46 -9.97
C ALA A 324 5.30 2.03 -10.46
N ASP A 325 6.36 1.24 -10.55
CA ASP A 325 6.23 -0.21 -10.72
C ASP A 325 7.46 -0.92 -10.13
N TRP A 326 7.37 -2.22 -9.96
CA TRP A 326 8.41 -3.06 -9.40
C TRP A 326 8.40 -4.47 -9.99
N LYS A 327 9.55 -5.14 -9.92
CA LYS A 327 9.71 -6.54 -10.30
C LYS A 327 10.75 -7.23 -9.42
N ILE A 328 10.63 -8.55 -9.28
CA ILE A 328 11.70 -9.41 -8.76
C ILE A 328 12.69 -9.71 -9.89
N VAL A 329 13.99 -9.72 -9.59
CA VAL A 329 15.06 -10.09 -10.53
C VAL A 329 16.02 -11.11 -9.92
N PRO A 330 16.66 -11.96 -10.74
CA PRO A 330 17.72 -12.86 -10.26
C PRO A 330 18.84 -12.08 -9.55
N PRO A 331 19.51 -12.61 -8.51
CA PRO A 331 20.61 -11.94 -7.81
C PRO A 331 21.73 -11.41 -8.73
N ARG A 332 22.35 -10.25 -8.41
CA ARG A 332 23.61 -9.83 -9.07
C ARG A 332 24.84 -10.58 -8.56
N SER A 333 24.78 -11.09 -7.32
CA SER A 333 25.85 -11.84 -6.66
C SER A 333 26.07 -13.27 -7.17
N GLY A 334 25.19 -13.76 -8.07
CA GLY A 334 25.31 -15.07 -8.71
C GLY A 334 24.31 -16.11 -8.20
N ALA A 335 24.39 -17.32 -8.75
CA ALA A 335 23.45 -18.39 -8.45
C ALA A 335 23.50 -18.83 -6.97
N GLY A 336 22.34 -18.98 -6.36
CA GLY A 336 22.18 -19.41 -4.95
C GLY A 336 22.02 -18.27 -3.94
N ALA A 337 22.16 -17.01 -4.35
CA ALA A 337 21.77 -15.86 -3.53
C ALA A 337 20.27 -15.53 -3.69
N THR A 338 19.70 -14.79 -2.72
CA THR A 338 18.32 -14.29 -2.78
C THR A 338 18.11 -13.29 -3.91
N GLU A 339 16.95 -13.38 -4.58
CA GLU A 339 16.53 -12.44 -5.60
C GLU A 339 16.50 -10.99 -5.10
N GLU A 340 16.74 -10.04 -6.02
CA GLU A 340 16.64 -8.62 -5.74
C GLU A 340 15.25 -8.12 -6.14
N ILE A 341 14.79 -7.02 -5.54
CA ILE A 341 13.57 -6.32 -5.97
C ILE A 341 14.01 -4.98 -6.57
N GLU A 342 13.72 -4.77 -7.85
CA GLU A 342 13.97 -3.50 -8.55
C GLU A 342 12.65 -2.70 -8.56
N ASP A 343 12.65 -1.49 -7.97
CA ASP A 343 11.51 -0.56 -7.97
C ASP A 343 11.85 0.77 -8.65
N VAL A 344 10.91 1.26 -9.46
CA VAL A 344 10.98 2.57 -10.11
C VAL A 344 9.84 3.46 -9.61
N PHE A 345 10.15 4.71 -9.32
CA PHE A 345 9.18 5.70 -8.84
C PHE A 345 9.49 7.08 -9.42
N CYS A 346 8.51 7.75 -10.01
CA CYS A 346 8.66 9.07 -10.63
C CYS A 346 7.84 10.14 -9.91
N ALA A 347 8.48 11.14 -9.31
CA ALA A 347 7.84 12.25 -8.61
C ALA A 347 8.18 13.61 -9.26
N PRO A 348 7.40 14.68 -9.01
CA PRO A 348 7.85 16.04 -9.30
C PRO A 348 9.20 16.30 -8.61
N ALA A 349 10.08 17.03 -9.29
CA ALA A 349 11.29 17.56 -8.70
C ALA A 349 10.94 18.61 -7.63
N VAL A 350 11.85 18.83 -6.67
CA VAL A 350 11.69 19.86 -5.61
C VAL A 350 11.57 21.28 -6.20
N ASP A 351 12.05 21.49 -7.42
CA ASP A 351 11.90 22.76 -8.16
C ASP A 351 10.52 22.96 -8.81
N GLY A 352 9.64 21.95 -8.77
CA GLY A 352 8.28 21.95 -9.33
C GLY A 352 8.18 21.96 -10.85
N ASN A 353 9.30 22.12 -11.58
CA ASN A 353 9.31 22.32 -13.03
C ASN A 353 9.67 21.04 -13.82
N ASN A 354 10.23 20.04 -13.14
CA ASN A 354 10.69 18.79 -13.74
C ASN A 354 10.13 17.56 -12.99
N PHE A 355 10.45 16.37 -13.49
CA PHE A 355 10.24 15.10 -12.80
C PHE A 355 11.59 14.45 -12.48
N VAL A 356 11.68 13.80 -11.32
CA VAL A 356 12.80 12.93 -10.92
C VAL A 356 12.31 11.50 -10.90
N THR A 357 13.01 10.62 -11.62
CA THR A 357 12.81 9.18 -11.53
C THR A 357 13.84 8.58 -10.59
N THR A 358 13.36 7.93 -9.53
CA THR A 358 14.13 7.14 -8.58
C THR A 358 14.12 5.68 -9.04
N TYR A 359 15.30 5.09 -9.16
CA TYR A 359 15.53 3.67 -9.40
C TYR A 359 16.17 3.11 -8.13
N ARG A 360 15.59 2.06 -7.54
CA ARG A 360 16.12 1.48 -6.32
C ARG A 360 16.09 -0.04 -6.40
N THR A 361 17.04 -0.64 -5.69
CA THR A 361 17.21 -2.08 -5.59
C THR A 361 17.25 -2.48 -4.13
N TYR A 362 16.32 -3.35 -3.74
CA TYR A 362 16.32 -4.01 -2.44
C TYR A 362 17.07 -5.33 -2.55
N ARG A 363 17.98 -5.58 -1.61
CA ARG A 363 18.79 -6.81 -1.53
C ARG A 363 18.73 -7.37 -0.12
N PHE A 364 18.65 -8.69 0.01
CA PHE A 364 18.81 -9.35 1.29
C PHE A 364 20.28 -9.71 1.50
N VAL A 365 20.95 -9.05 2.45
CA VAL A 365 22.39 -9.15 2.74
C VAL A 365 22.58 -9.19 4.25
N ASP A 366 23.40 -10.13 4.74
CA ASP A 366 23.73 -10.31 6.16
C ASP A 366 22.51 -10.39 7.10
N GLY A 367 21.45 -11.07 6.63
CA GLY A 367 20.21 -11.26 7.40
C GLY A 367 19.26 -10.06 7.41
N LYS A 368 19.54 -9.01 6.62
CA LYS A 368 18.75 -7.78 6.55
C LYS A 368 18.41 -7.41 5.11
N TRP A 369 17.29 -6.70 4.93
CA TRP A 369 17.07 -5.98 3.68
C TRP A 369 17.85 -4.67 3.68
N GLN A 370 18.52 -4.37 2.57
CA GLN A 370 19.24 -3.13 2.32
C GLN A 370 18.74 -2.53 1.01
N ALA A 371 18.67 -1.20 0.92
CA ALA A 371 18.26 -0.50 -0.31
C ALA A 371 19.36 0.42 -0.83
N ALA A 372 19.72 0.23 -2.10
CA ALA A 372 20.51 1.19 -2.87
C ALA A 372 19.58 1.96 -3.82
N SER A 373 19.76 3.27 -3.97
CA SER A 373 18.92 4.13 -4.82
C SER A 373 19.75 5.08 -5.68
N ARG A 374 19.32 5.28 -6.93
CA ARG A 374 19.82 6.31 -7.84
C ARG A 374 18.65 7.16 -8.33
N GLN A 375 18.85 8.47 -8.37
CA GLN A 375 17.89 9.41 -8.95
C GLN A 375 18.44 10.00 -10.24
N LEU A 376 17.59 10.10 -11.26
CA LEU A 376 17.88 10.77 -12.53
C LEU A 376 16.76 11.76 -12.84
N GLN A 377 17.09 12.89 -13.46
CA GLN A 377 16.11 13.79 -14.04
C GLN A 377 15.41 13.10 -15.21
N GLY A 378 14.07 13.14 -15.23
CA GLY A 378 13.27 12.50 -16.24
C GLY A 378 11.92 12.01 -15.73
N LEU A 379 10.96 11.96 -16.65
CA LEU A 379 9.63 11.39 -16.46
C LEU A 379 9.64 9.90 -16.82
N TRP A 380 9.17 9.06 -15.90
CA TRP A 380 8.82 7.66 -16.15
C TRP A 380 7.35 7.42 -15.80
N GLU A 381 6.69 6.55 -16.59
CA GLU A 381 5.26 6.23 -16.50
C GLU A 381 5.07 4.74 -16.81
N SER A 382 4.07 4.11 -16.20
CA SER A 382 3.87 2.65 -16.26
C SER A 382 3.31 2.14 -17.59
N ASP A 383 2.93 3.03 -18.52
CA ASP A 383 2.58 2.69 -19.89
C ASP A 383 3.82 2.47 -20.79
N ARG A 384 5.01 2.82 -20.28
CA ARG A 384 6.30 2.60 -20.93
C ARG A 384 6.91 1.27 -20.51
N GLN A 385 7.95 0.87 -21.23
CA GLN A 385 8.74 -0.29 -20.83
C GLN A 385 9.34 -0.09 -19.42
N PHE A 386 9.27 -1.13 -18.58
CA PHE A 386 9.97 -1.14 -17.30
C PHE A 386 11.48 -0.92 -17.52
N PRO A 387 12.17 -0.10 -16.70
CA PRO A 387 13.56 0.27 -16.98
C PRO A 387 14.53 -0.92 -17.08
N ALA A 388 15.63 -0.71 -17.80
CA ALA A 388 16.62 -1.74 -18.02
C ALA A 388 17.41 -2.02 -16.73
N ARG A 389 17.92 -3.24 -16.58
CA ARG A 389 18.68 -3.64 -15.38
C ARG A 389 19.86 -2.70 -15.02
N PRO A 390 20.63 -2.14 -15.98
CA PRO A 390 21.67 -1.14 -15.69
C PRO A 390 21.15 0.21 -15.17
N ASP A 391 19.84 0.47 -15.25
CA ASP A 391 19.20 1.68 -14.69
C ASP A 391 19.09 1.61 -13.15
N PHE A 392 19.20 0.41 -12.58
CA PHE A 392 19.14 0.15 -11.14
C PHE A 392 20.53 -0.06 -10.52
N PRO A 393 20.80 0.50 -9.31
CA PRO A 393 22.08 0.35 -8.60
C PRO A 393 22.31 -1.07 -8.05
#